data_AF-A0A1X9XR88-F1
#
_entry.id   AF-A0A1X9XR88-F1
#
_cell.length_a   1.000
_cell.length_b   1.000
_cell.length_c   1.000
_cell.angle_alpha   90.00
_cell.angle_beta   90.00
_cell.angle_gamma   90.00
#
_symmetry.space_group_name_H-M   'P 1'
#
loop_
_entity.id
_entity.type
_entity.pdbx_description
1 polymer ?
#
loop_
_entity_poly.entity_id
_entity_poly.type
_entity_poly.pdbx_seq_one_letter_code
_entity_poly.pdbx_strand_id
1 'polypeptide(L)'
;NAKETGLADTMSRYLIRRIEDNPAIVLRTRTQIVALEGNGHLERVQWRDDRAGDDETQDIRHVFIMTGAVPNTGWLERCVVLD
;
A
#
# COMPACT_ATOMS: atom_id res chain seq x y z
N ASN A 1 21.89 0.05 13.17
CA ASN A 1 21.23 -1.14 12.59
C ASN A 1 19.72 -0.96 12.68
N ALA A 2 19.16 -0.12 11.80
CA ALA A 2 17.71 0.09 11.74
C ALA A 2 17.09 -1.05 10.94
N LYS A 3 16.19 -1.81 11.56
CA LYS A 3 15.40 -2.86 10.92
C LYS A 3 14.57 -2.21 9.82
N GLU A 4 14.88 -2.48 8.55
CA GLU A 4 14.05 -2.04 7.44
C GLU A 4 12.75 -2.84 7.46
N THR A 5 11.67 -2.21 7.91
CA THR A 5 10.30 -2.73 7.74
C THR A 5 9.94 -2.73 6.26
N GLY A 6 10.43 -3.73 5.53
CA GLY A 6 10.14 -3.97 4.12
C GLY A 6 9.05 -5.03 3.95
N LEU A 7 8.64 -5.29 2.71
CA LEU A 7 7.64 -6.34 2.40
C LEU A 7 8.05 -7.72 2.94
N ALA A 8 9.34 -7.96 3.18
CA ALA A 8 9.91 -9.15 3.80
C ALA A 8 9.36 -9.48 5.20
N ASP A 9 8.85 -8.50 5.94
CA ASP A 9 8.32 -8.73 7.28
C ASP A 9 6.87 -9.26 7.28
N THR A 10 6.13 -9.08 6.17
CA THR A 10 4.68 -9.38 6.11
C THR A 10 4.29 -10.34 4.98
N MET A 11 5.13 -10.51 3.96
CA MET A 11 4.85 -11.35 2.79
C MET A 11 5.78 -12.55 2.68
N SER A 12 5.31 -13.58 1.97
CA SER A 12 6.16 -14.73 1.65
C SER A 12 7.30 -14.32 0.72
N ARG A 13 8.47 -14.96 0.88
CA ARG A 13 9.62 -14.76 -0.02
C ARG A 13 9.28 -15.01 -1.49
N TYR A 14 8.35 -15.93 -1.77
CA TYR A 14 7.90 -16.22 -3.12
C TYR A 14 7.23 -14.99 -3.77
N LEU A 15 6.32 -14.31 -3.07
CA LEU A 15 5.61 -13.15 -3.62
C LEU A 15 6.51 -11.93 -3.78
N ILE A 16 7.42 -11.70 -2.83
CA ILE A 16 8.40 -10.61 -2.92
C ILE A 16 9.24 -10.77 -4.17
N ARG A 17 9.76 -11.98 -4.41
CA ARG A 17 10.55 -12.28 -5.61
C ARG A 17 9.75 -12.07 -6.89
N ARG A 18 8.45 -12.41 -6.91
CA ARG A 18 7.58 -12.17 -8.07
C ARG A 18 7.39 -10.69 -8.37
N ILE A 19 7.42 -9.83 -7.35
CA ILE A 19 7.37 -8.37 -7.50
C ILE A 19 8.71 -7.87 -8.05
N GLU A 20 9.82 -8.27 -7.43
CA GLU A 20 11.18 -7.82 -7.80
C GLU A 20 11.59 -8.28 -9.22
N ASP A 21 11.22 -9.49 -9.63
CA ASP A 21 11.58 -10.05 -10.94
C ASP A 21 10.72 -9.51 -12.09
N ASN A 22 9.69 -8.69 -11.82
CA ASN A 22 8.77 -8.18 -12.84
C ASN A 22 9.11 -6.73 -13.24
N PRO A 23 9.63 -6.48 -14.47
CA PRO A 23 10.05 -5.14 -14.89
C PRO A 23 8.89 -4.15 -15.08
N ALA A 24 7.64 -4.62 -15.15
CA ALA A 24 6.47 -3.75 -15.21
C ALA A 24 6.06 -3.20 -13.83
N ILE A 25 6.68 -3.68 -12.74
CA ILE A 25 6.39 -3.22 -11.38
C ILE A 25 7.56 -2.35 -10.89
N VAL A 26 7.22 -1.15 -10.44
CA VAL A 26 8.14 -0.28 -9.70
C VAL A 26 7.76 -0.34 -8.22
N LEU A 27 8.67 -0.88 -7.40
CA LEU A 27 8.46 -0.94 -5.95
C LEU A 27 8.92 0.38 -5.30
N ARG A 28 7.98 1.09 -4.68
CA ARG A 28 8.26 2.26 -3.83
C ARG A 28 7.96 1.92 -2.37
N THR A 29 8.99 1.90 -1.53
CA THR A 29 8.86 1.70 -0.07
C THR A 29 8.94 3.03 0.65
N ARG A 30 8.32 3.15 1.83
CA ARG A 30 8.28 4.41 2.61
C ARG A 30 7.65 5.57 1.82
N THR A 31 6.67 5.22 0.99
CA THR A 31 5.93 6.16 0.17
C THR A 31 4.46 6.08 0.56
N GLN A 32 3.83 7.23 0.75
CA GLN A 32 2.44 7.33 1.18
C GLN A 32 1.66 8.19 0.19
N ILE A 33 0.49 7.72 -0.26
CA ILE A 33 -0.41 8.55 -1.06
C ILE A 33 -1.02 9.61 -0.13
N VAL A 34 -0.87 10.88 -0.50
CA VAL A 34 -1.32 12.04 0.30
C VAL A 34 -2.48 12.79 -0.35
N ALA A 35 -2.67 12.67 -1.66
CA ALA A 35 -3.82 13.22 -2.36
C ALA A 35 -4.22 12.39 -3.58
N LEU A 36 -5.52 12.43 -3.89
CA LEU A 36 -6.11 11.89 -5.11
C LEU A 36 -6.86 13.02 -5.79
N GLU A 37 -6.64 13.21 -7.08
CA GLU A 37 -7.18 14.33 -7.83
C GLU A 37 -7.87 13.89 -9.12
N GLY A 38 -8.92 14.62 -9.49
CA GLY A 38 -9.58 14.51 -10.78
C GLY A 38 -11.01 15.04 -10.73
N ASN A 39 -11.69 15.03 -11.89
CA ASN A 39 -13.06 15.53 -12.00
C ASN A 39 -14.01 14.40 -12.43
N GLY A 40 -14.75 13.84 -11.47
CA GLY A 40 -15.67 12.71 -11.69
C GLY A 40 -14.97 11.35 -11.88
N HIS A 41 -13.64 11.33 -12.02
CA HIS A 41 -12.79 10.14 -12.05
C HIS A 41 -11.38 10.50 -11.59
N LEU A 42 -10.55 9.49 -11.29
CA LEU A 42 -9.16 9.71 -10.89
C LEU A 42 -8.30 10.08 -12.10
N GLU A 43 -7.53 11.15 -11.98
CA GLU A 43 -6.61 11.66 -13.02
C GLU A 43 -5.17 11.67 -12.53
N ARG A 44 -4.94 12.05 -11.27
CA ARG A 44 -3.60 12.17 -10.67
C ARG A 44 -3.55 11.67 -9.24
N VAL A 45 -2.38 11.20 -8.85
CA VAL A 45 -2.06 10.78 -7.49
C VAL A 45 -0.88 11.61 -7.00
N GLN A 46 -0.98 12.16 -5.80
CA GLN A 46 0.17 12.71 -5.09
C GLN A 46 0.64 11.74 -4.03
N TRP A 47 1.95 11.54 -3.93
CA TRP A 47 2.56 10.79 -2.84
C TRP A 47 3.74 11.53 -2.23
N ARG A 48 4.04 11.17 -0.99
CA ARG A 48 5.21 11.61 -0.24
C ARG A 48 6.15 10.44 -0.05
N ASP A 49 7.43 10.62 -0.38
CA ASP A 49 8.50 9.76 0.13
C ASP A 49 9.03 10.38 1.42
N ASP A 50 8.99 9.62 2.51
CA ASP A 50 9.41 10.07 3.84
C ASP A 50 10.88 10.56 3.88
N ARG A 51 11.69 10.27 2.85
CA ARG A 51 13.08 10.71 2.72
C ARG A 51 13.27 11.93 1.82
N ALA A 52 12.36 12.19 0.89
CA ALA A 52 12.54 13.21 -0.16
C ALA A 52 12.02 14.59 0.25
N GLY A 53 11.18 14.67 1.29
CA GLY A 53 10.68 15.92 1.87
C GLY A 53 9.53 16.58 1.10
N ASP A 54 9.51 16.47 -0.23
CA ASP A 54 8.48 17.04 -1.10
C ASP A 54 7.49 15.99 -1.63
N ASP A 55 6.27 16.44 -1.95
CA ASP A 55 5.23 15.62 -2.55
C ASP A 55 5.41 15.53 -4.08
N GLU A 56 5.40 14.32 -4.63
CA GLU A 56 5.44 14.05 -6.07
C GLU A 56 4.03 13.80 -6.61
N THR A 57 3.68 14.45 -7.72
CA THR A 57 2.42 14.21 -8.44
C THR A 57 2.67 13.41 -9.72
N GLN A 58 1.84 12.39 -9.97
CA GLN A 58 1.90 11.58 -11.19
C GLN A 58 0.52 11.37 -11.81
N ASP A 59 0.48 11.30 -13.14
CA ASP A 59 -0.73 11.02 -13.93
C ASP A 59 -1.08 9.53 -13.83
N ILE A 60 -1.92 9.18 -12.84
CA ILE A 60 -2.36 7.81 -12.55
C ILE A 60 -3.87 7.80 -12.48
N ARG A 61 -4.49 6.95 -13.31
CA ARG A 61 -5.96 6.87 -13.45
C ARG A 61 -6.62 5.78 -12.63
N HIS A 62 -5.83 4.87 -12.04
CA HIS A 62 -6.34 3.72 -11.28
C HIS A 62 -5.47 3.45 -10.06
N VAL A 63 -6.12 3.31 -8.90
CA VAL A 63 -5.49 2.91 -7.63
C VAL A 63 -6.25 1.72 -7.07
N PHE A 64 -5.52 0.68 -6.70
CA PHE A 64 -6.04 -0.49 -6.02
C PHE A 64 -5.46 -0.54 -4.60
N ILE A 65 -6.33 -0.60 -3.59
CA ILE A 65 -5.91 -0.58 -2.18
C ILE A 65 -5.94 -2.02 -1.64
N MET A 66 -4.79 -2.48 -1.13
CA MET A 66 -4.59 -3.82 -0.59
C MET A 66 -4.03 -3.74 0.84
N THR A 67 -4.68 -2.97 1.72
CA THR A 67 -4.21 -2.70 3.09
C THR A 67 -4.81 -3.64 4.15
N GLY A 68 -5.38 -4.77 3.71
CA GLY A 68 -6.14 -5.68 4.56
C GLY A 68 -7.62 -5.29 4.68
N ALA A 69 -8.34 -5.98 5.56
CA ALA A 69 -9.75 -5.75 5.81
C ALA A 69 -10.02 -5.77 7.32
N VAL A 70 -11.03 -5.03 7.76
CA VAL A 70 -11.57 -5.11 9.12
C VAL A 70 -12.91 -5.85 9.04
N PRO A 71 -12.97 -7.13 9.43
CA PRO A 71 -14.23 -7.87 9.41
C PRO A 71 -15.28 -7.23 10.33
N ASN A 72 -16.53 -7.14 9.89
CA ASN A 72 -17.64 -6.65 10.73
C ASN A 72 -18.18 -7.76 11.64
N THR A 73 -17.31 -8.34 12.47
CA THR A 73 -17.59 -9.49 13.34
C THR A 73 -17.85 -9.11 14.80
N GLY A 74 -17.94 -7.82 15.12
CA GLY A 74 -18.17 -7.35 16.50
C GLY A 74 -19.46 -7.91 17.12
N TRP A 75 -20.48 -8.23 16.32
CA TRP A 75 -21.72 -8.85 16.81
C TRP A 75 -21.54 -10.30 17.31
N LEU A 76 -20.46 -10.98 16.91
CA LEU A 76 -20.11 -12.33 17.34
C LEU A 76 -19.25 -12.34 18.61
N GLU A 77 -18.94 -11.17 19.17
CA GLU A 77 -18.19 -11.09 20.41
C GLU A 77 -18.82 -11.98 21.49
N ARG A 78 -17.98 -12.82 22.12
CA ARG A 78 -18.37 -13.79 23.16
C ARG A 78 -19.20 -14.98 22.69
N CYS A 79 -19.57 -15.07 21.41
CA CYS A 79 -20.19 -16.25 20.81
C CYS A 79 -19.14 -17.22 20.25
N VAL A 80 -18.05 -16.68 19.69
CA VAL A 80 -16.92 -17.44 19.15
C VAL A 80 -15.61 -16.72 19.46
N VAL A 81 -14.49 -17.44 19.36
CA VAL A 81 -13.17 -16.81 19.36
C VAL A 81 -13.02 -16.02 18.05
N LEU A 82 -12.70 -14.74 18.17
CA LEU A 82 -12.32 -13.86 17.06
C LEU A 82 -10.80 -13.71 17.08
N ASP A 83 -10.18 -13.65 15.91
CA ASP A 83 -8.74 -13.57 15.65
C ASP A 83 -8.18 -12.13 15.62
#